data_AF-A0A6G2IJX6-F1
#
_entry.id   AF-A0A6G2IJX6-F1
#
_cell.length_a   1.000
_cell.length_b   1.000
_cell.length_c   1.000
_cell.angle_alpha   90.00
_cell.angle_beta   90.00
_cell.angle_gamma   90.00
#
_symmetry.space_group_name_H-M   'P 1'
#
loop_
_entity.id
_entity.type
_entity.pdbx_description
1 polymer ?
#
loop_
_entity_poly.entity_id
_entity_poly.type
_entity_poly.pdbx_seq_one_letter_code
_entity_poly.pdbx_strand_id
1 'polypeptide(L)'
;MNTQSPWLDDDQQALWQALLTVVIALPAALDRQLQRTSSISNFEYGVLARLSMADDHTMRLSDLARDCDSTQPRLSKVMDRFEARDWVGRRPDPEDGRYTLATLTDTGRQKLVETAPEHVAQVKRLVFDPLTAAQRRHLGAALTRIAATVRQELDC
;
A
#
# COMPACT_ATOMS: atom_id res chain seq x y z
N MET A 1 16.83 7.61 40.29
CA MET A 1 16.09 7.83 39.02
C MET A 1 17.02 7.44 37.89
N ASN A 2 16.84 6.24 37.33
CA ASN A 2 17.64 5.77 36.19
C ASN A 2 17.12 6.48 34.93
N THR A 3 17.77 7.56 34.54
CA THR A 3 17.47 8.29 33.32
C THR A 3 18.06 7.49 32.16
N GLN A 4 17.25 6.65 31.51
CA GLN A 4 17.64 6.12 30.20
C GLN A 4 17.76 7.31 29.24
N SER A 5 18.89 7.35 28.52
CA SER A 5 19.17 8.36 27.50
C SER A 5 18.01 8.45 26.49
N PRO A 6 17.57 9.65 26.07
CA PRO A 6 16.52 9.79 25.06
C PRO A 6 16.98 9.42 23.64
N TRP A 7 18.26 9.09 23.47
CA TRP A 7 18.88 8.81 22.17
C TRP A 7 18.85 7.32 21.84
N LEU A 8 18.76 7.01 20.55
CA LEU A 8 18.93 5.65 20.03
C LEU A 8 20.36 5.18 20.29
N ASP A 9 20.52 3.92 20.68
CA ASP A 9 21.83 3.26 20.66
C ASP A 9 22.28 2.97 19.21
N ASP A 10 23.52 2.52 19.04
CA ASP A 10 24.12 2.32 17.71
C ASP A 10 23.34 1.28 16.87
N ASP A 11 22.85 0.22 17.50
CA ASP A 11 22.08 -0.84 16.84
C ASP A 11 20.69 -0.32 16.41
N GLN A 12 20.03 0.43 17.29
CA GLN A 12 18.76 1.09 17.02
C GLN A 12 18.89 2.14 15.91
N GLN A 13 19.96 2.93 15.92
CA GLN A 13 20.23 3.93 14.89
C GLN A 13 20.45 3.27 13.53
N ALA A 14 21.25 2.21 13.45
CA ALA A 14 21.49 1.46 12.22
C ALA A 14 20.19 0.85 11.68
N LEU A 15 19.38 0.25 12.56
CA LEU A 15 18.06 -0.29 12.21
C LEU A 15 17.11 0.80 11.70
N TRP A 16 17.08 1.95 12.36
CA TRP A 16 16.23 3.09 11.98
C TRP A 16 16.59 3.62 10.58
N GLN A 17 17.88 3.77 10.27
CA GLN A 17 18.33 4.20 8.93
C GLN A 17 17.97 3.18 7.84
N ALA A 18 18.11 1.89 8.14
CA ALA A 18 17.68 0.83 7.22
C ALA A 18 16.17 0.88 6.98
N LEU A 19 15.37 1.06 8.03
CA LEU A 19 13.92 1.20 7.93
C LEU A 19 13.52 2.42 7.09
N LEU A 20 14.17 3.59 7.29
CA LEU A 20 13.93 4.78 6.49
C LEU A 20 14.22 4.56 5.00
N THR A 21 15.28 3.81 4.69
CA THR A 21 15.59 3.42 3.31
C THR A 21 14.44 2.59 2.71
N VAL A 22 13.89 1.64 3.46
CA VAL A 22 12.75 0.83 3.01
C VAL A 22 11.49 1.67 2.87
N VAL A 23 11.15 2.56 3.81
CA VAL A 23 9.89 3.30 3.74
C VAL A 23 9.91 4.47 2.74
N ILE A 24 11.09 5.01 2.40
CA ILE A 24 11.23 6.17 1.51
C ILE A 24 11.73 5.74 0.11
N ALA A 25 12.82 4.97 0.04
CA ALA A 25 13.50 4.70 -1.22
C ALA A 25 12.87 3.52 -1.99
N LEU A 26 12.35 2.50 -1.31
CA LEU A 26 11.70 1.36 -1.98
C LEU A 26 10.46 1.79 -2.79
N PRO A 27 9.51 2.59 -2.25
CA PRO A 27 8.38 3.08 -3.05
C PRO A 27 8.84 3.83 -4.30
N ALA A 28 9.85 4.69 -4.19
CA ALA A 28 10.40 5.41 -5.34
C ALA A 28 11.03 4.47 -6.39
N ALA A 29 11.69 3.39 -5.95
CA ALA A 29 12.25 2.38 -6.85
C ALA A 29 11.15 1.59 -7.58
N LEU A 30 10.03 1.28 -6.90
CA LEU A 30 8.86 0.63 -7.50
C LEU A 30 8.11 1.58 -8.45
N ASP A 31 7.93 2.85 -8.05
CA ASP A 31 7.32 3.89 -8.88
C ASP A 31 8.07 4.06 -10.20
N ARG A 32 9.41 4.08 -10.19
CA ARG A 32 10.20 4.19 -11.43
C ARG A 32 9.93 3.05 -12.40
N GLN A 33 9.67 1.85 -11.91
CA GLN A 33 9.32 0.71 -12.75
C GLN A 33 7.89 0.86 -13.28
N LEU A 34 6.91 1.05 -12.39
CA LEU A 34 5.49 1.16 -12.76
C LEU A 34 5.19 2.34 -13.68
N GLN A 35 5.85 3.48 -13.50
CA GLN A 35 5.64 4.64 -14.36
C GLN A 35 6.13 4.39 -15.79
N ARG A 36 7.24 3.67 -15.96
CA ARG A 36 7.81 3.38 -17.27
C ARG A 36 6.99 2.37 -18.06
N THR A 37 6.45 1.35 -17.40
CA THR A 37 5.81 0.24 -18.12
C THR A 37 4.30 0.26 -18.05
N SER A 38 3.71 0.97 -17.08
CA SER A 38 2.28 0.92 -16.81
C SER A 38 1.63 2.28 -16.55
N SER A 39 2.40 3.38 -16.53
CA SER A 39 1.90 4.75 -16.33
C SER A 39 1.01 4.93 -15.08
N ILE A 40 1.36 4.19 -14.03
CA ILE A 40 0.74 4.28 -12.70
C ILE A 40 1.84 4.32 -11.64
N SER A 41 1.48 4.83 -10.47
CA SER A 41 2.32 4.77 -9.27
C SER A 41 2.14 3.45 -8.50
N ASN A 42 3.07 3.14 -7.61
CA ASN A 42 2.99 2.07 -6.63
C ASN A 42 1.77 2.19 -5.73
N PHE A 43 1.40 3.43 -5.37
CA PHE A 43 0.17 3.67 -4.63
C PHE A 43 -1.08 3.30 -5.45
N GLU A 44 -1.16 3.75 -6.71
CA GLU A 44 -2.29 3.42 -7.59
C GLU A 44 -2.40 1.92 -7.87
N TYR A 45 -1.27 1.25 -8.12
CA TYR A 45 -1.23 -0.22 -8.24
C TYR A 45 -1.76 -0.89 -6.96
N GLY A 46 -1.31 -0.44 -5.79
CA GLY A 46 -1.77 -0.95 -4.50
C GLY A 46 -3.28 -0.80 -4.29
N VAL A 47 -3.88 0.31 -4.74
CA VAL A 47 -5.33 0.53 -4.68
C VAL A 47 -6.08 -0.44 -5.58
N LEU A 48 -5.65 -0.62 -6.84
CA LEU A 48 -6.25 -1.60 -7.76
C LEU A 48 -6.13 -3.03 -7.22
N ALA A 49 -4.95 -3.39 -6.70
CA ALA A 49 -4.69 -4.69 -6.10
C ALA A 49 -5.59 -4.92 -4.88
N ARG A 50 -5.73 -3.93 -3.99
CA ARG A 50 -6.62 -4.03 -2.82
C ARG A 50 -8.08 -4.26 -3.23
N LEU A 51 -8.60 -3.46 -4.16
CA LEU A 51 -9.96 -3.65 -4.68
C LEU A 51 -10.15 -5.04 -5.31
N SER A 52 -9.18 -5.54 -6.06
CA SER A 52 -9.28 -6.86 -6.70
C SER A 52 -9.36 -8.04 -5.71
N MET A 53 -8.91 -7.85 -4.47
CA MET A 53 -8.96 -8.84 -3.40
C MET A 53 -10.22 -8.72 -2.53
N ALA A 54 -10.99 -7.64 -2.68
CA ALA A 54 -12.23 -7.45 -1.96
C ALA A 54 -13.36 -8.31 -2.55
N ASP A 55 -14.33 -8.66 -1.70
CA ASP A 55 -15.57 -9.30 -2.13
C ASP A 55 -16.27 -8.41 -3.17
N ASP A 56 -16.74 -9.04 -4.26
CA ASP A 56 -17.33 -8.36 -5.43
C ASP A 56 -16.48 -7.21 -6.00
N HIS A 57 -15.18 -7.22 -5.73
CA HIS A 57 -14.23 -6.16 -6.05
C HIS A 57 -14.67 -4.75 -5.62
N THR A 58 -15.43 -4.69 -4.54
CA THR A 58 -16.11 -3.49 -4.08
C THR A 58 -15.73 -3.17 -2.65
N MET A 59 -15.40 -1.90 -2.37
CA MET A 59 -15.10 -1.45 -1.01
C MET A 59 -15.68 -0.05 -0.77
N ARG A 60 -16.06 0.24 0.48
CA ARG A 60 -16.30 1.63 0.90
C ARG A 60 -15.01 2.42 0.77
N LEU A 61 -15.10 3.65 0.29
CA LEU A 61 -13.93 4.49 0.05
C LEU A 61 -13.16 4.80 1.34
N SER A 62 -13.85 4.93 2.47
CA SER A 62 -13.23 5.08 3.79
C SER A 62 -12.39 3.87 4.20
N ASP A 63 -12.89 2.67 3.91
CA ASP A 63 -12.20 1.43 4.26
C ASP A 63 -11.03 1.17 3.33
N LEU A 64 -11.19 1.46 2.03
CA LEU A 64 -10.10 1.42 1.07
C LEU A 64 -8.99 2.43 1.42
N ALA A 65 -9.34 3.61 1.94
CA ALA A 65 -8.35 4.59 2.39
C ALA A 65 -7.53 4.06 3.56
N ARG A 66 -8.20 3.48 4.56
CA ARG A 66 -7.56 2.84 5.72
C ARG A 66 -6.66 1.68 5.29
N ASP A 67 -7.17 0.79 4.44
CA ASP A 67 -6.47 -0.41 3.98
C ASP A 67 -5.25 -0.13 3.10
N CYS A 68 -5.22 1.04 2.47
CA CYS A 68 -4.09 1.53 1.69
C CYS A 68 -3.21 2.53 2.47
N ASP A 69 -3.40 2.63 3.80
CA ASP A 69 -2.69 3.54 4.70
C ASP A 69 -2.63 4.98 4.11
N SER A 70 -3.79 5.47 3.65
CA SER A 70 -3.95 6.69 2.87
C SER A 70 -5.01 7.62 3.45
N THR A 71 -4.83 8.92 3.20
CA THR A 71 -5.84 9.91 3.55
C THR A 71 -6.99 9.89 2.54
N GLN A 72 -8.20 10.19 3.00
CA GLN A 72 -9.37 10.25 2.14
C GLN A 72 -9.20 11.23 0.96
N PRO A 73 -8.65 12.46 1.14
CA PRO A 73 -8.42 13.37 0.01
C PRO A 73 -7.44 12.83 -1.04
N ARG A 74 -6.40 12.08 -0.61
CA ARG A 74 -5.46 11.46 -1.55
C ARG A 74 -6.15 10.36 -2.34
N LEU A 75 -6.93 9.50 -1.68
CA LEU A 75 -7.64 8.42 -2.34
C LEU A 75 -8.71 8.94 -3.30
N SER A 76 -9.49 9.97 -2.93
CA SER A 76 -10.49 10.57 -3.81
C SER A 76 -9.90 11.05 -5.13
N LYS A 77 -8.73 11.73 -5.10
CA LYS A 77 -8.03 12.15 -6.32
C LYS A 77 -7.60 10.97 -7.21
N VAL A 78 -7.27 9.83 -6.61
CA VAL A 78 -6.96 8.61 -7.37
C VAL A 78 -8.22 8.03 -7.98
N MET A 79 -9.35 8.01 -7.25
CA MET A 79 -10.63 7.55 -7.79
C MET A 79 -11.07 8.38 -9.00
N ASP A 80 -10.93 9.70 -8.93
CA ASP A 80 -11.27 10.59 -10.06
C ASP A 80 -10.46 10.21 -11.31
N ARG A 81 -9.16 9.89 -11.16
CA ARG A 81 -8.32 9.42 -12.27
C ARG A 81 -8.69 8.04 -12.76
N PHE A 82 -9.10 7.14 -11.86
CA PHE A 82 -9.48 5.78 -12.21
C PHE A 82 -10.82 5.75 -12.95
N GLU A 83 -11.81 6.53 -12.52
CA GLU A 83 -13.08 6.70 -13.23
C GLU A 83 -12.87 7.30 -14.63
N ALA A 84 -12.01 8.31 -14.75
CA ALA A 84 -11.68 8.90 -16.06
C ALA A 84 -11.01 7.89 -17.02
N ARG A 85 -10.46 6.79 -16.50
CA ARG A 85 -9.85 5.69 -17.26
C ARG A 85 -10.72 4.45 -17.31
N ASP A 86 -11.95 4.53 -16.82
CA ASP A 86 -12.89 3.41 -16.68
C ASP A 86 -12.40 2.28 -15.75
N TRP A 87 -11.36 2.47 -14.94
CA TRP A 87 -10.82 1.40 -14.09
C TRP A 87 -11.63 1.12 -12.83
N VAL A 88 -12.39 2.11 -12.37
CA VAL A 88 -13.24 2.03 -11.18
C VAL A 88 -14.53 2.76 -11.46
N GLY A 89 -15.65 2.25 -10.93
CA GLY A 89 -16.90 3.01 -10.81
C GLY A 89 -17.20 3.32 -9.34
N ARG A 90 -17.74 4.52 -9.05
CA ARG A 90 -18.27 4.86 -7.74
C ARG A 90 -19.79 4.94 -7.73
N ARG A 91 -20.38 4.54 -6.59
CA ARG A 91 -21.82 4.71 -6.33
C ARG A 91 -22.08 4.93 -4.84
N PRO A 92 -23.17 5.61 -4.46
CA PRO A 92 -23.62 5.61 -3.06
C PRO A 92 -23.84 4.18 -2.56
N ASP A 93 -23.51 3.94 -1.30
CA ASP A 93 -23.84 2.69 -0.63
C ASP A 93 -25.37 2.59 -0.45
N PRO A 94 -26.02 1.51 -0.94
CA PRO A 94 -27.47 1.36 -0.88
C PRO A 94 -27.97 1.11 0.54
N GLU A 95 -27.12 0.62 1.45
CA GLU A 95 -27.45 0.38 2.85
C GLU A 95 -27.26 1.64 3.70
N ASP A 96 -26.29 2.49 3.35
CA ASP A 96 -26.05 3.77 4.01
C ASP A 96 -25.45 4.81 3.06
N GLY A 97 -26.32 5.63 2.45
CA GLY A 97 -25.95 6.61 1.43
C GLY A 97 -24.96 7.71 1.86
N ARG A 98 -24.52 7.73 3.13
CA ARG A 98 -23.39 8.56 3.59
C ARG A 98 -22.05 8.04 3.09
N TYR A 99 -21.97 6.75 2.74
CA TYR A 99 -20.75 6.13 2.23
C TYR A 99 -20.79 6.02 0.70
N THR A 100 -19.59 6.09 0.13
CA THR A 100 -19.37 5.85 -1.31
C THR A 100 -18.66 4.52 -1.46
N LEU A 101 -19.20 3.65 -2.30
CA LEU A 101 -18.58 2.41 -2.74
C LEU A 101 -17.74 2.69 -3.99
N ALA A 102 -16.57 2.05 -4.06
CA ALA A 102 -15.74 1.96 -5.25
C ALA A 102 -15.68 0.50 -5.70
N THR A 103 -16.00 0.25 -6.97
CA THR A 103 -15.99 -1.09 -7.58
C THR A 103 -14.96 -1.11 -8.70
N LEU A 104 -14.08 -2.10 -8.69
CA LEU A 104 -13.14 -2.35 -9.79
C LEU A 104 -13.90 -2.85 -11.01
N THR A 105 -13.69 -2.22 -12.16
CA THR A 105 -14.30 -2.64 -13.44
C THR A 105 -13.48 -3.75 -14.09
N ASP A 106 -14.02 -4.34 -15.17
CA ASP A 106 -13.27 -5.31 -15.99
C ASP A 106 -12.03 -4.70 -16.63
N THR A 107 -12.10 -3.46 -17.11
CA THR A 107 -10.94 -2.75 -17.69
C THR A 107 -9.89 -2.43 -16.61
N GLY A 108 -10.31 -2.10 -15.39
CA GLY A 108 -9.44 -1.97 -14.22
C GLY A 108 -8.76 -3.28 -13.83
N ARG A 109 -9.50 -4.39 -13.85
CA ARG A 109 -8.95 -5.74 -13.63
C ARG A 109 -7.93 -6.12 -14.69
N GLN A 110 -8.24 -5.88 -15.97
CA GLN A 110 -7.32 -6.12 -17.06
C GLN A 110 -6.03 -5.32 -16.86
N LYS A 111 -6.13 -4.03 -16.54
CA LYS A 111 -4.98 -3.18 -16.27
C LYS A 111 -4.10 -3.74 -15.14
N LEU A 112 -4.72 -4.22 -14.06
CA LEU A 112 -4.00 -4.84 -12.95
C LEU A 112 -3.26 -6.11 -13.40
N VAL A 113 -3.94 -7.01 -14.12
CA VAL A 113 -3.36 -8.28 -14.60
C VAL A 113 -2.20 -8.05 -15.55
N GLU A 114 -2.30 -7.06 -16.45
CA GLU A 114 -1.22 -6.69 -17.37
C GLU A 114 0.01 -6.14 -16.64
N THR A 115 -0.21 -5.40 -15.54
CA THR A 115 0.86 -4.76 -14.77
C THR A 115 1.53 -5.73 -13.77
N ALA A 116 0.79 -6.70 -13.26
CA ALA A 116 1.19 -7.52 -12.12
C ALA A 116 2.49 -8.33 -12.32
N PRO A 117 2.75 -9.01 -13.46
CA PRO A 117 3.92 -9.87 -13.59
C PRO A 117 5.25 -9.13 -13.38
N GLU A 118 5.40 -7.97 -14.01
CA GLU A 118 6.61 -7.17 -13.91
C GLU A 118 6.75 -6.53 -12.53
N HIS A 119 5.66 -6.02 -11.97
CA HIS A 119 5.65 -5.44 -10.63
C HIS A 119 6.02 -6.48 -9.57
N VAL A 120 5.43 -7.68 -9.63
CA VAL A 120 5.74 -8.78 -8.71
C VAL A 120 7.19 -9.22 -8.85
N ALA A 121 7.73 -9.30 -10.07
CA ALA A 121 9.14 -9.62 -10.28
C ALA A 121 10.07 -8.57 -9.63
N GLN A 122 9.74 -7.28 -9.76
CA GLN A 122 10.50 -6.21 -9.14
C GLN A 122 10.44 -6.25 -7.61
N VAL A 123 9.26 -6.51 -7.03
CA VAL A 123 9.10 -6.68 -5.58
C VAL A 123 9.90 -7.89 -5.08
N LYS A 124 9.83 -9.03 -5.77
CA LYS A 124 10.65 -10.22 -5.45
C LYS A 124 12.13 -9.88 -5.43
N ARG A 125 12.63 -9.26 -6.49
CA ARG A 125 14.04 -8.88 -6.63
C ARG A 125 14.53 -7.94 -5.53
N LEU A 126 13.73 -6.95 -5.16
CA LEU A 126 14.15 -5.91 -4.21
C LEU A 126 13.94 -6.32 -2.75
N VAL A 127 12.94 -7.15 -2.45
CA VAL A 127 12.51 -7.42 -1.08
C VAL A 127 12.75 -8.87 -0.67
N PHE A 128 12.41 -9.83 -1.52
CA PHE A 128 12.35 -11.24 -1.11
C PHE A 128 13.59 -12.06 -1.49
N ASP A 129 14.19 -11.79 -2.64
CA ASP A 129 15.39 -12.49 -3.13
C ASP A 129 16.62 -12.30 -2.22
N PRO A 130 16.84 -11.12 -1.59
CA PRO A 130 17.94 -10.94 -0.64
C PRO A 130 17.75 -11.65 0.71
N LEU A 131 16.56 -12.22 0.97
CA LEU A 131 16.19 -12.75 2.28
C LEU A 131 16.05 -14.28 2.26
N THR A 132 16.61 -14.94 3.26
CA THR A 132 16.31 -16.34 3.57
C THR A 132 14.88 -16.50 4.09
N ALA A 133 14.35 -17.73 4.08
CA ALA A 133 13.02 -18.02 4.61
C ALA A 133 12.88 -17.65 6.11
N ALA A 134 13.92 -17.88 6.90
CA ALA A 134 13.94 -17.51 8.32
C ALA A 134 13.91 -15.99 8.51
N GLN A 135 14.71 -15.25 7.75
CA GLN A 135 14.69 -13.78 7.77
C GLN A 135 13.33 -13.22 7.38
N ARG A 136 12.68 -13.78 6.33
CA ARG A 136 11.32 -13.37 5.94
C ARG A 136 10.30 -13.56 7.06
N ARG A 137 10.38 -14.68 7.78
CA ARG A 137 9.49 -14.96 8.93
C ARG A 137 9.70 -13.96 10.07
N HIS A 138 10.95 -13.68 10.44
CA HIS A 138 11.26 -12.72 11.50
C HIS A 138 10.87 -11.30 11.10
N LEU A 139 11.17 -10.89 9.87
CA LEU A 139 10.79 -9.59 9.34
C LEU A 139 9.27 -9.42 9.32
N GLY A 140 8.52 -10.42 8.86
CA GLY A 140 7.06 -10.39 8.87
C GLY A 140 6.50 -10.19 10.28
N ALA A 141 6.97 -10.94 11.26
CA ALA A 141 6.53 -10.80 12.64
C ALA A 141 6.85 -9.42 13.24
N ALA A 142 8.02 -8.85 12.93
CA ALA A 142 8.41 -7.52 13.39
C ALA A 142 7.56 -6.42 12.73
N LEU A 143 7.40 -6.47 11.40
CA LEU A 143 6.61 -5.49 10.65
C LEU A 143 5.13 -5.51 11.06
N THR A 144 4.54 -6.68 11.32
CA THR A 144 3.16 -6.76 11.82
C THR A 144 2.98 -6.02 13.15
N ARG A 145 3.94 -6.16 14.07
CA ARG A 145 3.89 -5.46 15.36
C ARG A 145 4.04 -3.95 15.20
N ILE A 146 5.01 -3.51 14.38
CA ILE A 146 5.23 -2.09 14.10
C ILE A 146 4.00 -1.47 13.41
N ALA A 147 3.44 -2.15 12.41
CA ALA A 147 2.26 -1.67 11.68
C ALA A 147 1.04 -1.51 12.60
N ALA A 148 0.83 -2.43 13.55
CA ALA A 148 -0.24 -2.31 14.54
C ALA A 148 -0.07 -1.06 15.41
N THR A 149 1.14 -0.79 15.90
CA THR A 149 1.44 0.43 16.66
C THR A 149 1.23 1.70 15.84
N VAL A 150 1.72 1.74 14.60
CA VAL A 150 1.55 2.92 13.72
C VAL A 150 0.08 3.20 13.42
N ARG A 151 -0.72 2.17 13.13
CA ARG A 151 -2.16 2.37 12.87
C ARG A 151 -2.91 2.84 14.10
N GLN A 152 -2.58 2.31 15.27
CA GLN A 152 -3.16 2.80 16.53
C GLN A 152 -2.91 4.30 16.72
N GLU A 153 -1.71 4.79 16.43
CA GLU A 153 -1.39 6.23 16.51
C GLU A 153 -2.11 7.08 15.45
N LEU A 154 -2.45 6.50 14.29
CA LEU A 154 -3.19 7.20 13.23
C LEU A 154 -4.71 7.19 13.44
N ASP A 155 -5.23 6.23 14.19
CA ASP A 155 -6.64 6.09 14.53
C ASP A 155 -7.04 6.87 15.81
N CYS A 156 -6.06 7.23 16.65
CA CYS A 156 -6.21 8.11 17.82
C CYS A 156 -6.39 9.59 17.44
#